data_AF-A0A8A1LER7-F1
#
_entry.id   AF-A0A8A1LER7-F1
#
_cell.length_a   1.000
_cell.length_b   1.000
_cell.length_c   1.000
_cell.angle_alpha   90.00
_cell.angle_beta   90.00
_cell.angle_gamma   90.00
#
_symmetry.space_group_name_H-M   'P 1'
#
loop_
_entity.id
_entity.type
_entity.pdbx_description
1 polymer ?
#
loop_
_entity_poly.entity_id
_entity_poly.type
_entity_poly.pdbx_seq_one_letter_code
_entity_poly.pdbx_strand_id
1 'polypeptide(L)'
;MYSRSADSWSLRDSHMFETLRRLLNVKSESSKAVVWAHNSHIGDARYTSMGTRRGELNVGQLCRENLGQENVALVGCFMHTGTVAAAHDWDEDVQVMKVNPSRPDSWEYVAHESGIPSFLLDLRPNQADPELRRALA
;
A
#
# COMPACT_ATOMS: atom_id res chain seq x y z
N MET A 1 24.57 -13.57 1.91
CA MET A 1 24.13 -12.49 1.00
C MET A 1 23.20 -13.10 -0.04
N TYR A 2 21.89 -13.10 0.21
CA TYR A 2 20.89 -13.63 -0.74
C TYR A 2 20.65 -12.60 -1.85
N SER A 3 20.91 -12.96 -3.09
CA SER A 3 20.52 -12.19 -4.27
C SER A 3 18.98 -12.18 -4.36
N ARG A 4 18.34 -11.10 -3.90
CA ARG A 4 16.90 -10.84 -4.11
C ARG A 4 16.69 -10.48 -5.58
N SER A 5 16.48 -11.47 -6.42
CA SER A 5 15.88 -11.24 -7.73
C SER A 5 14.42 -10.81 -7.52
N ALA A 6 13.93 -9.93 -8.38
CA ALA A 6 12.53 -9.51 -8.43
C ALA A 6 11.54 -10.70 -8.34
N ASP A 7 11.98 -11.89 -8.75
CA ASP A 7 11.25 -13.16 -8.66
C ASP A 7 10.73 -13.45 -7.25
N SER A 8 11.53 -13.21 -6.20
CA SER A 8 11.12 -13.55 -4.82
C SER A 8 9.98 -12.68 -4.32
N TRP A 9 9.96 -11.40 -4.71
CA TRP A 9 8.89 -10.48 -4.34
C TRP A 9 7.61 -10.82 -5.08
N SER A 10 7.68 -10.87 -6.41
CA SER A 10 6.52 -11.17 -7.25
C SER A 10 5.94 -12.55 -6.95
N LEU A 11 6.77 -13.56 -6.62
CA LEU A 11 6.31 -14.88 -6.20
C LEU A 11 5.52 -14.82 -4.89
N ARG A 12 6.01 -14.06 -3.91
CA ARG A 12 5.33 -13.87 -2.62
C ARG A 12 3.97 -13.19 -2.80
N ASP A 13 3.92 -12.10 -3.54
CA ASP A 13 2.67 -11.34 -3.74
C ASP A 13 1.69 -12.12 -4.62
N SER A 14 2.17 -12.86 -5.63
CA SER A 14 1.34 -13.79 -6.41
C SER A 14 0.74 -14.88 -5.53
N HIS A 15 1.53 -15.45 -4.61
CA HIS A 15 1.05 -16.46 -3.68
C HIS A 15 0.01 -15.91 -2.68
N MET A 16 0.21 -14.70 -2.17
CA MET A 16 -0.77 -14.00 -1.32
C MET A 16 -2.09 -13.80 -2.07
N PHE A 17 -2.04 -13.36 -3.33
CA PHE A 17 -3.22 -13.18 -4.17
C PHE A 17 -3.94 -14.50 -4.46
N GLU A 18 -3.22 -15.57 -4.83
CA GLU A 18 -3.83 -16.89 -5.06
C GLU A 18 -4.49 -17.44 -3.78
N THR A 19 -3.90 -17.17 -2.61
CA THR A 19 -4.49 -17.53 -1.32
C THR A 19 -5.80 -16.76 -1.09
N LEU A 20 -5.82 -15.45 -1.33
CA LEU A 20 -7.04 -14.65 -1.27
C LEU A 20 -8.11 -15.18 -2.22
N ARG A 21 -7.76 -15.50 -3.46
CA ARG A 21 -8.69 -16.05 -4.47
C ARG A 21 -9.32 -17.36 -4.01
N ARG A 22 -8.52 -18.27 -3.46
CA ARG A 22 -9.02 -19.53 -2.88
C ARG A 22 -9.98 -19.29 -1.72
N LEU A 23 -9.68 -18.33 -0.84
CA LEU A 23 -10.56 -17.99 0.27
C LEU A 23 -11.89 -17.42 -0.21
N LEU A 24 -11.87 -16.52 -1.21
CA LEU A 24 -13.08 -15.96 -1.80
C LEU A 24 -13.94 -17.06 -2.47
N ASN A 25 -13.32 -18.01 -3.19
CA ASN A 25 -14.04 -19.11 -3.86
C ASN A 25 -14.76 -20.07 -2.90
N VAL A 26 -14.32 -20.18 -1.64
CA VAL A 26 -14.98 -21.03 -0.63
C VAL A 26 -16.12 -20.27 0.07
N LYS A 27 -16.18 -18.95 -0.07
CA LYS A 27 -17.22 -18.10 0.50
C LYS A 27 -18.33 -17.83 -0.52
N SER A 28 -19.46 -17.29 -0.05
CA SER A 28 -20.53 -16.86 -0.96
C SER A 28 -20.04 -15.75 -1.88
N GLU A 29 -20.62 -15.63 -3.07
CA GLU A 29 -20.31 -14.56 -4.02
C GLU A 29 -20.53 -13.15 -3.45
N SER A 30 -21.40 -13.01 -2.44
CA SER A 30 -21.65 -11.76 -1.72
C SER A 30 -20.61 -11.42 -0.65
N SER A 31 -19.66 -12.32 -0.40
CA SER A 31 -18.65 -12.14 0.64
C SER A 31 -17.63 -11.07 0.25
N LYS A 32 -17.16 -10.33 1.26
CA LYS A 32 -16.11 -9.33 1.12
C LYS A 32 -14.87 -9.77 1.89
N ALA A 33 -13.71 -9.30 1.48
CA ALA A 33 -12.45 -9.53 2.16
C ALA A 33 -11.78 -8.21 2.54
N VAL A 34 -11.08 -8.22 3.68
CA VAL A 34 -10.14 -7.18 4.07
C VAL A 34 -8.76 -7.80 4.09
N VAL A 35 -7.86 -7.29 3.24
CA VAL A 35 -6.45 -7.70 3.20
C VAL A 35 -5.66 -6.70 4.01
N TRP A 36 -5.20 -7.11 5.18
CA TRP A 36 -4.30 -6.30 6.01
C TRP A 36 -2.86 -6.67 5.70
N ALA A 37 -2.13 -5.76 5.06
CA ALA A 37 -0.70 -5.93 4.78
C ALA A 37 -0.01 -4.56 4.71
N HIS A 38 1.33 -4.57 4.69
CA HIS A 38 2.13 -3.37 4.55
C HIS A 38 1.83 -2.63 3.24
N ASN A 39 1.95 -1.30 3.21
CA ASN A 39 1.66 -0.44 2.04
C ASN A 39 2.32 -0.93 0.74
N SER A 40 3.52 -1.50 0.84
CA SER A 40 4.25 -2.08 -0.30
C SER A 40 3.49 -3.21 -1.01
N HIS A 41 2.64 -3.95 -0.31
CA HIS A 41 1.84 -5.05 -0.85
C HIS A 41 0.47 -4.58 -1.35
N ILE A 42 -0.13 -3.57 -0.70
CA ILE A 42 -1.52 -3.16 -0.94
C ILE A 42 -1.67 -1.96 -1.87
N GLY A 43 -0.57 -1.32 -2.29
CA GLY A 43 -0.61 -0.32 -3.37
C GLY A 43 -0.89 -0.95 -4.73
N ASP A 44 -0.83 -0.15 -5.80
CA ASP A 44 -0.90 -0.65 -7.18
C ASP A 44 0.48 -0.47 -7.81
N ALA A 45 1.26 -1.56 -7.92
CA ALA A 45 2.68 -1.49 -8.25
C ALA A 45 2.96 -0.79 -9.58
N ARG A 46 2.01 -0.78 -10.53
CA ARG A 46 2.08 -0.07 -11.82
C ARG A 46 2.34 1.44 -11.66
N TYR A 47 1.92 2.02 -10.53
CA TYR A 47 2.08 3.44 -10.21
C TYR A 47 3.22 3.71 -9.22
N THR A 48 4.11 2.73 -9.02
CA THR A 48 5.23 2.84 -8.07
C THR A 48 6.54 2.49 -8.74
N SER A 49 7.66 2.74 -8.04
CA SER A 49 8.98 2.28 -8.48
C SER A 49 9.11 0.75 -8.54
N MET A 50 8.26 0.01 -7.82
CA MET A 50 8.23 -1.46 -7.86
C MET A 50 7.88 -1.94 -9.27
N GLY A 51 6.76 -1.48 -9.83
CA GLY A 51 6.38 -1.85 -11.20
C GLY A 51 7.27 -1.17 -12.24
N THR A 52 7.45 0.15 -12.14
CA THR A 52 8.10 0.94 -13.20
C THR A 52 9.61 0.74 -13.33
N ARG A 53 10.31 0.45 -12.23
CA ARG A 53 11.78 0.29 -12.24
C ARG A 53 12.26 -1.12 -11.96
N ARG A 54 11.50 -1.91 -11.20
CA ARG A 54 11.92 -3.26 -10.75
C ARG A 54 11.17 -4.39 -11.45
N GLY A 55 10.11 -4.09 -12.20
CA GLY A 55 9.26 -5.12 -12.82
C GLY A 55 8.54 -6.00 -11.78
N GLU A 56 8.35 -5.48 -10.57
CA GLU A 56 7.73 -6.21 -9.46
C GLU A 56 6.22 -5.95 -9.43
N LEU A 57 5.47 -6.98 -9.04
CA LEU A 57 4.03 -6.93 -8.82
C LEU A 57 3.72 -6.85 -7.33
N ASN A 58 2.52 -6.39 -7.00
CA ASN A 58 2.01 -6.49 -5.64
C ASN A 58 0.54 -6.95 -5.58
N VAL A 59 0.10 -7.39 -4.40
CA VAL A 59 -1.25 -7.91 -4.18
C VAL A 59 -2.33 -6.91 -4.60
N GLY A 60 -2.15 -5.62 -4.32
CA GLY A 60 -3.13 -4.59 -4.67
C GLY A 60 -3.31 -4.43 -6.19
N GLN A 61 -2.22 -4.48 -6.97
CA GLN A 61 -2.30 -4.55 -8.44
C GLN A 61 -3.05 -5.82 -8.89
N LEU A 62 -2.65 -6.99 -8.39
CA LEU A 62 -3.26 -8.27 -8.79
C LEU A 62 -4.76 -8.31 -8.49
N CYS A 63 -5.18 -7.78 -7.34
CA CYS A 63 -6.58 -7.62 -6.99
C CYS A 63 -7.33 -6.75 -8.02
N ARG A 64 -6.80 -5.58 -8.37
CA ARG A 64 -7.45 -4.68 -9.35
C ARG A 64 -7.54 -5.30 -10.75
N GLU A 65 -6.50 -6.00 -11.18
CA GLU A 65 -6.46 -6.63 -12.51
C GLU A 65 -7.44 -7.80 -12.63
N ASN A 66 -7.63 -8.58 -11.56
CA ASN A 66 -8.43 -9.81 -11.61
C ASN A 66 -9.88 -9.63 -11.09
N LEU A 67 -10.12 -8.66 -10.22
CA LEU A 67 -11.44 -8.42 -9.61
C LEU A 67 -12.12 -7.15 -10.14
N GLY A 68 -11.43 -6.33 -10.93
CA GLY A 68 -11.93 -5.04 -11.43
C GLY A 68 -11.65 -3.89 -10.45
N GLN A 69 -11.29 -2.73 -11.00
CA GLN A 69 -10.92 -1.55 -10.21
C GLN A 69 -12.08 -1.02 -9.36
N GLU A 70 -13.31 -1.17 -9.86
CA GLU A 70 -14.55 -0.76 -9.19
C GLU A 70 -14.89 -1.63 -7.97
N ASN A 71 -14.35 -2.85 -7.90
CA ASN A 71 -14.60 -3.79 -6.80
C ASN A 71 -13.49 -3.79 -5.74
N VAL A 72 -12.40 -3.05 -5.97
CA VAL A 72 -11.21 -3.07 -5.12
C VAL A 72 -10.84 -1.66 -4.63
N ALA A 73 -10.97 -1.45 -3.32
CA ALA A 73 -10.43 -0.27 -2.65
C ALA A 73 -9.03 -0.57 -2.10
N LEU A 74 -8.07 0.28 -2.45
CA LEU A 74 -6.72 0.26 -1.88
C LEU A 74 -6.60 1.42 -0.90
N VAL A 75 -6.26 1.14 0.36
CA VAL A 75 -6.21 2.14 1.43
C VAL A 75 -4.81 2.16 2.01
N GLY A 76 -4.04 3.20 1.70
CA GLY A 76 -2.71 3.42 2.28
C GLY A 76 -2.77 4.25 3.55
N CYS A 77 -1.83 4.00 4.47
CA CYS A 77 -1.67 4.79 5.69
C CYS A 77 -0.27 5.40 5.75
N PHE A 78 -0.17 6.66 6.13
CA PHE A 78 1.11 7.35 6.27
C PHE A 78 1.10 8.24 7.51
N MET A 79 2.29 8.66 7.94
CA MET A 79 2.48 9.46 9.16
C MET A 79 3.55 10.53 8.96
N HIS A 80 3.45 11.63 9.72
CA HIS A 80 4.43 12.70 9.69
C HIS A 80 5.52 12.51 10.76
N THR A 81 5.14 12.23 12.00
CA THR A 81 6.05 12.03 13.15
C THR A 81 5.48 10.97 14.09
N GLY A 82 6.27 10.58 15.09
CA GLY A 82 5.85 9.65 16.14
C GLY A 82 6.94 8.65 16.46
N THR A 83 6.52 7.49 16.96
CA THR A 83 7.41 6.36 17.24
C THR A 83 6.83 5.08 16.67
N VAL A 84 7.71 4.18 16.23
CA VAL A 84 7.36 2.86 15.69
C VAL A 84 8.10 1.77 16.42
N ALA A 85 7.53 0.57 16.45
CA ALA A 85 8.24 -0.65 16.83
C ALA A 85 8.97 -1.19 15.59
N ALA A 86 10.30 -1.16 15.58
CA ALA A 86 11.13 -1.59 14.46
C ALA A 86 12.48 -2.15 14.96
N ALA A 87 13.22 -2.83 14.08
CA ALA A 87 14.57 -3.31 14.32
C ALA A 87 15.53 -2.67 13.29
N HIS A 88 16.83 -2.57 13.62
CA HIS A 88 17.80 -1.99 12.69
C HIS A 88 18.11 -2.96 11.55
N ASP A 89 18.26 -4.25 11.87
CA ASP A 89 18.46 -5.32 10.91
C ASP A 89 17.48 -6.48 11.09
N TRP A 90 17.49 -7.40 10.11
CA TRP A 90 16.72 -8.64 10.19
C TRP A 90 17.19 -9.49 11.37
N ASP A 91 16.23 -10.16 12.02
CA ASP A 91 16.44 -11.04 13.17
C ASP A 91 16.97 -10.35 14.45
N GLU A 92 17.02 -9.02 14.47
CA GLU A 92 17.32 -8.26 15.68
C GLU A 92 16.08 -7.99 16.55
N ASP A 93 16.34 -7.62 17.82
CA ASP A 93 15.29 -7.27 18.77
C ASP A 93 14.51 -6.02 18.37
N VAL A 94 13.21 -6.04 18.65
CA VAL A 94 12.33 -4.90 18.42
C VAL A 94 12.66 -3.74 19.38
N GLN A 95 12.69 -2.53 18.84
CA GLN A 95 12.93 -1.30 19.58
C GLN A 95 11.86 -0.26 19.26
N VAL A 96 11.64 0.66 20.19
CA VAL A 96 10.81 1.85 19.95
C VAL A 96 11.71 2.93 19.33
N MET A 97 11.50 3.20 18.05
CA MET A 97 12.31 4.14 17.27
C MET A 97 11.51 5.39 16.92
N LYS A 98 12.17 6.56 16.96
CA LYS A 98 11.56 7.82 16.55
C LYS A 98 11.52 7.91 15.02
N VAL A 99 10.35 8.27 14.49
CA VAL A 99 10.16 8.53 13.06
C VAL A 99 10.73 9.90 12.72
N ASN A 100 11.52 9.97 11.65
CA ASN A 100 11.97 11.25 11.09
C ASN A 100 10.75 12.01 10.56
N PRO A 101 10.64 13.34 10.81
CA PRO A 101 9.61 14.16 10.19
C PRO A 101 9.55 13.92 8.69
N SER A 102 8.34 13.89 8.13
CA SER A 102 8.19 13.70 6.68
C SER A 102 8.88 14.82 5.91
N ARG A 103 9.35 14.49 4.70
CA ARG A 103 10.13 15.43 3.89
C ARG A 103 9.23 16.58 3.40
N PRO A 104 9.72 17.82 3.29
CA PRO A 104 8.91 18.95 2.81
C PRO A 104 8.31 18.76 1.41
N ASP A 105 8.89 17.88 0.59
CA ASP A 105 8.45 17.52 -0.76
C ASP A 105 7.53 16.27 -0.80
N SER A 106 7.05 15.78 0.34
CA SER A 106 6.24 14.56 0.46
C SER A 106 4.75 14.84 0.68
N TRP A 107 3.90 13.89 0.29
CA TRP A 107 2.45 13.96 0.52
C TRP A 107 2.10 13.96 2.01
N GLU A 108 2.89 13.27 2.83
CA GLU A 108 2.76 13.26 4.28
C GLU A 108 2.96 14.65 4.87
N TYR A 109 3.89 15.44 4.32
CA TYR A 109 4.11 16.81 4.75
C TYR A 109 2.96 17.72 4.33
N VAL A 110 2.48 17.61 3.09
CA VAL A 110 1.29 18.35 2.64
C VAL A 110 0.07 18.03 3.50
N ALA A 111 -0.13 16.75 3.85
CA ALA A 111 -1.19 16.35 4.77
C ALA A 111 -1.01 16.94 6.18
N HIS A 112 0.23 16.97 6.69
CA HIS A 112 0.56 17.57 7.98
C HIS A 112 0.24 19.08 8.03
N GLU A 113 0.59 19.81 6.98
CA GLU A 113 0.37 21.26 6.87
C GLU A 113 -1.12 21.65 6.86
N SER A 114 -2.03 20.70 6.63
CA SER A 114 -3.48 20.94 6.78
C SER A 114 -3.89 21.29 8.22
N GLY A 115 -3.07 20.95 9.21
CA GLY A 115 -3.38 21.11 10.63
C GLY A 115 -4.43 20.12 11.17
N ILE A 116 -4.94 19.21 10.32
CA ILE A 116 -5.93 18.20 10.73
C ILE A 116 -5.20 17.00 11.34
N PRO A 117 -5.48 16.62 12.61
CA PRO A 117 -4.71 15.58 13.29
C PRO A 117 -4.78 14.20 12.63
N SER A 118 -5.92 13.86 12.04
CA SER A 118 -6.14 12.59 11.32
C SER A 118 -7.32 12.74 10.37
N PHE A 119 -7.15 12.31 9.12
CA PHE A 119 -8.21 12.32 8.12
C PHE A 119 -7.99 11.21 7.08
N LEU A 120 -9.05 10.89 6.33
CA LEU A 120 -9.00 10.04 5.16
C LEU A 120 -9.15 10.91 3.91
N LEU A 121 -8.30 10.68 2.92
CA LEU A 121 -8.42 11.31 1.61
C LEU A 121 -9.00 10.33 0.59
N ASP A 122 -10.26 10.52 0.23
CA ASP A 122 -10.93 9.65 -0.74
C ASP A 122 -10.74 10.17 -2.18
N LEU A 123 -9.77 9.59 -2.88
CA LEU A 123 -9.37 10.01 -4.22
C LEU A 123 -10.24 9.45 -5.36
N ARG A 124 -11.36 8.80 -5.04
CA ARG A 124 -12.28 8.27 -6.06
C ARG A 124 -12.87 9.41 -6.90
N PRO A 125 -13.12 9.21 -8.21
CA PRO A 125 -13.52 10.28 -9.13
C PRO A 125 -14.70 11.14 -8.72
N ASN A 126 -15.66 10.57 -8.00
CA ASN A 126 -16.89 11.24 -7.58
C ASN A 126 -16.84 11.71 -6.11
N GLN A 127 -15.69 11.61 -5.44
CA GLN A 127 -15.54 11.89 -4.01
C GLN A 127 -14.52 13.01 -3.75
N ALA A 128 -13.41 13.03 -4.49
CA ALA A 128 -12.42 14.10 -4.39
C ALA A 128 -12.67 15.23 -5.38
N ASP A 129 -12.32 16.44 -4.95
CA ASP A 129 -12.26 17.62 -5.79
C ASP A 129 -11.41 17.37 -7.06
N PRO A 130 -11.87 17.73 -8.27
CA PRO A 130 -11.14 17.48 -9.50
C PRO A 130 -9.77 18.18 -9.59
N GLU A 131 -9.61 19.36 -8.98
CA GLU A 131 -8.31 20.04 -8.90
C GLU A 131 -7.35 19.28 -8.01
N LEU A 132 -7.82 18.82 -6.83
CA LEU A 132 -7.03 17.96 -5.95
C LEU A 132 -6.58 16.68 -6.68
N ARG A 133 -7.50 16.01 -7.39
CA ARG A 133 -7.14 14.79 -8.14
C ARG A 133 -6.10 15.06 -9.23
N ARG A 134 -6.16 16.22 -9.89
CA ARG A 134 -5.15 16.62 -10.88
C ARG A 134 -3.81 16.97 -10.23
N ALA A 135 -3.81 17.57 -9.05
CA ALA A 135 -2.59 17.89 -8.32
C ALA A 135 -1.85 16.64 -7.82
N LEU A 136 -2.58 15.53 -7.62
CA LEU A 136 -2.05 14.24 -7.14
C LEU A 136 -1.72 13.22 -8.25
N ALA A 137 -2.07 13.51 -9.51
CA ALA A 137 -1.93 12.58 -10.64
C ALA A 137 -0.60 12.79 -11.39
#